data_AF-A0A3N1CZL1-F1
#
_entry.id   AF-A0A3N1CZL1-F1
#
_cell.length_a   1.000
_cell.length_b   1.000
_cell.length_c   1.000
_cell.angle_alpha   90.00
_cell.angle_beta   90.00
_cell.angle_gamma   90.00
#
_symmetry.space_group_name_H-M   'P 1'
#
loop_
_entity.id
_entity.type
_entity.pdbx_description
1 polymer ?
#
loop_
_entity_poly.entity_id
_entity_poly.type
_entity_poly.pdbx_seq_one_letter_code
_entity_poly.pdbx_strand_id
1 'polypeptide(L)'
;MVGDVGARAISVRLSGDGARHAWAEAVHHKATEAIWREVGLDPAGDLAYYAGAELSRTVDGDAASWWFGDPGGCCGRSAHAWAHWFEHVLCAGWPLFTHLAGEHGLVLEGSPPAYADLTAGGALVVLRRGLWIAEESGLFGDDAHVPLADLTPGERAAHASARRHCQCTLCVDLPPEVR
;
A
#
# COMPACT_ATOMS: atom_id res chain seq x y z
N MET A 1 26.19 -7.80 4.14
CA MET A 1 24.72 -7.73 4.11
C MET A 1 24.31 -6.66 5.09
N VAL A 2 24.08 -5.45 4.60
CA VAL A 2 23.39 -4.42 5.38
C VAL A 2 21.97 -4.93 5.49
N GLY A 3 21.50 -5.22 6.70
CA GLY A 3 20.10 -5.55 6.89
C GLY A 3 19.29 -4.31 6.57
N ASP A 4 18.43 -4.38 5.55
CA ASP A 4 17.51 -3.30 5.22
C ASP A 4 16.49 -3.15 6.37
N VAL A 5 16.85 -2.31 7.33
CA VAL A 5 15.95 -1.88 8.40
C VAL A 5 14.91 -1.00 7.72
N GLY A 6 13.71 -1.54 7.49
CA GLY A 6 12.57 -0.78 6.97
C GLY A 6 11.85 -1.38 5.76
N ALA A 7 12.36 -2.46 5.15
CA ALA A 7 11.71 -3.07 3.99
C ALA A 7 10.44 -3.86 4.38
N ARG A 8 9.36 -3.68 3.62
CA ARG A 8 8.15 -4.52 3.69
C ARG A 8 8.05 -5.39 2.46
N ALA A 9 7.48 -6.59 2.60
CA ALA A 9 7.24 -7.49 1.49
C ALA A 9 5.78 -7.95 1.46
N ILE A 10 5.23 -8.06 0.26
CA ILE A 10 3.97 -8.77 -0.01
C ILE A 10 4.30 -9.93 -0.91
N SER A 11 3.80 -11.11 -0.57
CA SER A 11 4.02 -12.34 -1.33
C SER A 11 2.71 -13.02 -1.66
N VAL A 12 2.62 -13.55 -2.88
CA VAL A 12 1.51 -14.37 -3.35
C VAL A 12 2.05 -15.66 -3.95
N ARG A 13 1.26 -16.73 -3.89
CA ARG A 13 1.64 -18.05 -4.41
C ARG A 13 1.02 -18.29 -5.78
N LEU A 14 1.79 -18.96 -6.63
CA LEU A 14 1.46 -19.27 -8.02
C LEU A 14 1.79 -20.73 -8.33
N SER A 15 0.79 -21.50 -8.76
CA SER A 15 1.01 -22.83 -9.35
C SER A 15 1.00 -22.77 -10.88
N GLY A 16 1.39 -23.88 -11.53
CA GLY A 16 1.56 -23.99 -12.98
C GLY A 16 3.02 -23.86 -13.46
N ASP A 17 3.23 -24.08 -14.75
CA ASP A 17 4.53 -24.02 -15.45
C ASP A 17 4.71 -22.74 -16.28
N GLY A 18 3.76 -21.81 -16.16
CA GLY A 18 3.74 -20.53 -16.86
C GLY A 18 4.82 -19.51 -16.46
N ALA A 19 4.73 -18.34 -17.08
CA ALA A 19 5.76 -17.29 -17.01
C ALA A 19 5.64 -16.40 -15.76
N ARG A 20 6.06 -16.91 -14.59
CA ARG A 20 5.95 -16.20 -13.28
C ARG A 20 6.57 -14.82 -13.25
N HIS A 21 7.76 -14.64 -13.81
CA HIS A 21 8.43 -13.32 -13.84
C HIS A 21 7.65 -12.30 -14.67
N ALA A 22 7.10 -12.73 -15.81
CA ALA A 22 6.31 -11.85 -16.67
C ALA A 22 4.99 -11.48 -15.99
N TRP A 23 4.35 -12.43 -15.31
CA TRP A 23 3.16 -12.16 -14.51
C TRP A 23 3.44 -11.18 -13.35
N ALA A 24 4.50 -11.42 -12.58
CA ALA A 24 4.88 -10.56 -11.46
C ALA A 24 5.21 -9.14 -11.90
N GLU A 25 5.83 -8.99 -13.08
CA GLU A 25 6.07 -7.68 -13.70
C GLU A 25 4.76 -7.00 -14.14
N ALA A 26 3.85 -7.73 -14.77
CA ALA A 26 2.58 -7.19 -15.20
C ALA A 26 1.70 -6.74 -14.01
N VAL A 27 1.68 -7.51 -12.91
CA VAL A 27 1.03 -7.10 -11.65
C VAL A 27 1.70 -5.87 -11.07
N HIS A 28 3.04 -5.84 -11.01
CA HIS A 28 3.78 -4.69 -10.51
C HIS A 28 3.43 -3.41 -11.28
N HIS A 29 3.48 -3.47 -12.61
CA HIS A 29 3.17 -2.32 -13.47
C HIS A 29 1.73 -1.84 -13.29
N LYS A 30 0.75 -2.75 -13.31
CA LYS A 30 -0.67 -2.39 -13.12
C LYS A 30 -0.95 -1.84 -11.73
N ALA A 31 -0.36 -2.43 -10.70
CA ALA A 31 -0.55 -1.99 -9.33
C ALA A 31 0.05 -0.60 -9.11
N THR A 32 1.28 -0.38 -9.57
CA THR A 32 1.92 0.94 -9.48
C THR A 32 1.17 1.99 -10.30
N GLU A 33 0.73 1.67 -11.52
CA GLU A 33 -0.09 2.59 -12.33
C GLU A 33 -1.39 2.98 -11.60
N ALA A 34 -2.09 2.02 -11.00
CA ALA A 34 -3.29 2.28 -10.22
C ALA A 34 -2.99 3.18 -9.01
N ILE A 35 -1.95 2.85 -8.23
CA ILE A 35 -1.52 3.66 -7.09
C ILE A 35 -1.21 5.09 -7.55
N TRP A 36 -0.40 5.27 -8.60
CA TRP A 36 -0.03 6.59 -9.12
C TRP A 36 -1.22 7.40 -9.64
N ARG A 37 -2.17 6.75 -10.30
CA ARG A 37 -3.40 7.41 -10.77
C ARG A 37 -4.20 7.97 -9.60
N GLU A 38 -4.40 7.17 -8.55
CA GLU A 38 -5.20 7.55 -7.38
C GLU A 38 -4.46 8.49 -6.43
N VAL A 39 -3.17 8.26 -6.21
CA VAL A 39 -2.28 9.18 -5.47
C VAL A 39 -2.23 10.56 -6.13
N GLY A 40 -2.46 10.60 -7.45
CA GLY A 40 -2.67 11.80 -8.21
C GLY A 40 -1.49 12.05 -9.14
N LEU A 41 -1.83 12.19 -10.42
CA LEU A 41 -1.00 12.72 -11.52
C LEU A 41 -0.50 14.17 -11.30
N ASP A 42 -0.62 14.69 -10.07
CA ASP A 42 0.00 15.94 -9.67
C ASP A 42 1.34 15.61 -8.99
N PRO A 43 2.49 15.79 -9.68
CA PRO A 43 3.80 15.64 -9.05
C PRO A 43 4.05 16.65 -7.92
N ALA A 44 3.16 17.62 -7.68
CA ALA A 44 3.14 18.49 -6.50
C ALA A 44 2.11 18.05 -5.43
N GLY A 45 1.44 16.92 -5.62
CA GLY A 45 0.45 16.36 -4.70
C GLY A 45 1.06 15.87 -3.39
N ASP A 46 0.22 15.86 -2.36
CA ASP A 46 0.57 15.62 -0.95
C ASP A 46 1.25 14.28 -0.66
N LEU A 47 1.18 13.36 -1.62
CA LEU A 47 1.69 12.00 -1.54
C LEU A 47 2.87 11.74 -2.50
N ALA A 48 3.21 12.69 -3.38
CA ALA A 48 4.26 12.55 -4.38
C ALA A 48 5.65 12.27 -3.77
N TYR A 49 5.92 12.82 -2.58
CA TYR A 49 7.15 12.54 -1.82
C TYR A 49 7.33 11.05 -1.52
N TYR A 50 6.25 10.37 -1.14
CA TYR A 50 6.29 8.94 -0.81
C TYR A 50 6.43 8.06 -2.04
N ALA A 51 6.06 8.59 -3.19
CA ALA A 51 5.95 7.81 -4.39
C ALA A 51 7.31 7.60 -5.12
N GLY A 52 8.39 8.22 -4.62
CA GLY A 52 9.76 7.96 -5.06
C GLY A 52 10.45 6.75 -4.41
N ALA A 53 9.73 5.92 -3.62
CA ALA A 53 10.33 4.74 -2.99
C ALA A 53 10.79 3.70 -4.03
N GLU A 54 11.92 3.05 -3.77
CA GLU A 54 12.38 1.95 -4.59
C GLU A 54 11.48 0.73 -4.37
N LEU A 55 10.81 0.32 -5.45
CA LEU A 55 9.95 -0.83 -5.48
C LEU A 55 10.64 -1.93 -6.27
N SER A 56 10.93 -3.05 -5.62
CA SER A 56 11.50 -4.21 -6.31
C SER A 56 10.58 -5.40 -6.22
N ARG A 57 10.86 -6.41 -7.04
CA ARG A 57 10.08 -7.65 -7.09
C ARG A 57 11.01 -8.82 -7.35
N THR A 58 10.64 -9.97 -6.80
CA THR A 58 11.37 -11.22 -6.99
C THR A 58 10.39 -12.37 -7.18
N VAL A 59 10.87 -13.42 -7.84
CA VAL A 59 10.17 -14.70 -7.90
C VAL A 59 11.11 -15.74 -7.31
N ASP A 60 10.64 -16.46 -6.29
CA ASP A 60 11.38 -17.54 -5.65
C ASP A 60 10.48 -18.78 -5.58
N GLY A 61 10.85 -19.81 -6.35
CA GLY A 61 10.03 -21.01 -6.51
C GLY A 61 8.61 -20.71 -7.01
N ASP A 62 7.61 -20.97 -6.16
CA ASP A 62 6.20 -20.75 -6.43
C ASP A 62 5.67 -19.40 -5.91
N ALA A 63 6.53 -18.55 -5.33
CA ALA A 63 6.15 -17.27 -4.76
C ALA A 63 6.60 -16.10 -5.66
N ALA A 64 5.69 -15.17 -5.91
CA ALA A 64 6.02 -13.83 -6.40
C ALA A 64 5.93 -12.85 -5.24
N SER A 65 6.98 -12.05 -5.04
CA SER A 65 7.06 -11.09 -3.93
C SER A 65 7.44 -9.70 -4.41
N TRP A 66 6.85 -8.68 -3.79
CA TRP A 66 7.17 -7.26 -4.00
C TRP A 66 7.75 -6.69 -2.71
N TRP A 67 8.86 -5.97 -2.84
CA TRP A 67 9.59 -5.36 -1.73
C TRP A 67 9.50 -3.83 -1.84
N PHE A 68 9.20 -3.21 -0.71
CA PHE A 68 9.00 -1.78 -0.55
C PHE A 68 10.14 -1.23 0.29
N GLY A 69 11.06 -0.51 -0.34
CA GLY A 69 12.20 0.11 0.36
C GLY A 69 11.77 1.31 1.20
N ASP A 70 12.54 1.60 2.26
CA ASP A 70 12.44 2.85 3.00
C ASP A 70 13.53 3.82 2.52
N PRO A 71 13.23 4.74 1.58
CA PRO A 71 14.21 5.72 1.10
C PRO A 71 14.76 6.64 2.20
N GLY A 72 14.10 6.74 3.36
CA GLY A 72 14.54 7.55 4.50
C GLY A 72 15.46 6.83 5.49
N GLY A 73 15.58 5.50 5.41
CA GLY A 73 16.50 4.68 6.22
C GLY A 73 16.28 4.69 7.75
N CYS A 74 15.27 5.42 8.25
CA CYS A 74 15.07 5.65 9.68
C CYS A 74 13.66 5.27 10.17
N CYS A 75 12.67 5.12 9.28
CA CYS A 75 11.27 5.00 9.67
C CYS A 75 10.46 4.46 8.48
N GLY A 76 10.25 3.14 8.44
CA GLY A 76 9.63 2.40 7.33
C GLY A 76 8.16 2.69 7.02
N ARG A 77 7.66 3.90 7.25
CA ARG A 77 6.29 4.28 6.91
C ARG A 77 6.09 4.44 5.42
N SER A 78 7.07 4.99 4.70
CA SER A 78 7.07 4.97 3.23
C SER A 78 6.84 3.54 2.70
N ALA A 79 7.60 2.58 3.22
CA ALA A 79 7.43 1.16 2.93
C ALA A 79 6.07 0.59 3.39
N HIS A 80 5.58 0.98 4.57
CA HIS A 80 4.26 0.57 5.04
C HIS A 80 3.12 1.14 4.19
N ALA A 81 3.20 2.42 3.78
CA ALA A 81 2.21 3.06 2.95
C ALA A 81 2.15 2.40 1.58
N TRP A 82 3.31 2.14 0.97
CA TRP A 82 3.39 1.39 -0.28
C TRP A 82 2.86 -0.02 -0.17
N ALA A 83 3.27 -0.77 0.87
CA ALA A 83 2.74 -2.10 1.10
C ALA A 83 1.20 -2.05 1.26
N HIS A 84 0.70 -1.17 2.11
CA HIS A 84 -0.73 -0.97 2.34
C HIS A 84 -1.49 -0.65 1.05
N TRP A 85 -1.00 0.31 0.25
CA TRP A 85 -1.59 0.66 -1.05
C TRP A 85 -1.56 -0.50 -2.03
N PHE A 86 -0.46 -1.24 -2.08
CA PHE A 86 -0.34 -2.41 -2.94
C PHE A 86 -1.30 -3.52 -2.52
N GLU A 87 -1.46 -3.78 -1.22
CA GLU A 87 -2.45 -4.73 -0.69
C GLU A 87 -3.89 -4.32 -1.03
N HIS A 88 -4.21 -3.01 -0.99
CA HIS A 88 -5.51 -2.51 -1.43
C HIS A 88 -5.75 -2.75 -2.92
N VAL A 89 -4.75 -2.48 -3.76
CA VAL A 89 -4.85 -2.77 -5.19
C VAL A 89 -4.97 -4.27 -5.45
N LEU A 90 -4.25 -5.12 -4.72
CA LEU A 90 -4.42 -6.57 -4.78
C LEU A 90 -5.84 -6.99 -4.36
N CYS A 91 -6.37 -6.43 -3.27
CA CYS A 91 -7.70 -6.73 -2.76
C CYS A 91 -8.78 -6.37 -3.79
N ALA A 92 -8.76 -5.14 -4.31
CA ALA A 92 -9.74 -4.66 -5.29
C ALA A 92 -9.55 -5.28 -6.69
N GLY A 93 -8.30 -5.50 -7.09
CA GLY A 93 -7.91 -6.01 -8.40
C GLY A 93 -7.80 -7.53 -8.47
N TRP A 94 -8.17 -8.28 -7.41
CA TRP A 94 -7.93 -9.72 -7.35
C TRP A 94 -8.47 -10.49 -8.57
N PRO A 95 -9.72 -10.27 -9.04
CA PRO A 95 -10.22 -10.96 -10.23
C PRO A 95 -9.40 -10.68 -11.50
N LEU A 96 -8.91 -9.45 -11.66
CA LEU A 96 -8.03 -9.07 -12.76
C LEU A 96 -6.69 -9.81 -12.68
N PHE A 97 -6.09 -9.89 -11.49
CA PHE A 97 -4.80 -10.56 -11.31
C PHE A 97 -4.91 -12.09 -11.43
N THR A 98 -6.04 -12.67 -11.03
CA THR A 98 -6.37 -14.08 -11.30
C THR A 98 -6.51 -14.33 -12.80
N HIS A 99 -7.22 -13.46 -13.54
CA HIS A 99 -7.33 -13.58 -14.99
C HIS A 99 -5.96 -13.51 -15.68
N LEU A 100 -5.15 -12.52 -15.28
CA LEU A 100 -3.78 -12.35 -15.77
C LEU A 100 -2.91 -13.58 -15.46
N ALA A 101 -3.07 -14.22 -14.30
CA ALA A 101 -2.36 -15.48 -14.02
C ALA A 101 -2.70 -16.54 -15.08
N GLY A 102 -3.98 -16.67 -15.43
CA GLY A 102 -4.43 -17.57 -16.48
C GLY A 102 -3.82 -17.28 -17.85
N GLU A 103 -3.73 -16.01 -18.26
CA GLU A 103 -3.07 -15.60 -19.52
C GLU A 103 -1.59 -16.00 -19.57
N HIS A 104 -0.95 -16.10 -18.41
CA HIS A 104 0.44 -16.49 -18.27
C HIS A 104 0.65 -18.00 -18.04
N GLY A 105 -0.41 -18.83 -18.07
CA GLY A 105 -0.32 -20.27 -17.78
C GLY A 105 -0.10 -20.58 -16.30
N LEU A 106 -0.58 -19.71 -15.42
CA LEU A 106 -0.43 -19.81 -13.97
C LEU A 106 -1.79 -19.84 -13.28
N VAL A 107 -1.79 -20.28 -12.03
CA VAL A 107 -2.94 -20.17 -11.13
C VAL A 107 -2.52 -19.36 -9.92
N LEU A 108 -3.24 -18.26 -9.66
CA LEU A 108 -3.07 -17.47 -8.44
C LEU A 108 -3.74 -18.19 -7.28
N GLU A 109 -2.92 -18.61 -6.32
CA GLU A 109 -3.36 -19.40 -5.17
C GLU A 109 -3.88 -18.50 -4.04
N GLY A 110 -4.85 -19.02 -3.28
CA GLY A 110 -5.37 -18.36 -2.09
C GLY A 110 -6.57 -17.44 -2.35
N SER A 111 -6.73 -16.45 -1.49
CA SER A 111 -7.82 -15.49 -1.49
C SER A 111 -7.25 -14.07 -1.45
N PRO A 112 -8.00 -13.05 -1.91
CA PRO A 112 -7.55 -11.67 -1.77
C PRO A 112 -7.22 -11.33 -0.32
N PRO A 113 -6.31 -10.38 -0.07
CA PRO A 113 -6.14 -9.82 1.27
C PRO A 113 -7.50 -9.40 1.85
N ALA A 114 -7.77 -9.72 3.12
CA ALA A 114 -9.01 -9.32 3.75
C ALA A 114 -8.95 -7.83 4.10
N TYR A 115 -9.93 -7.05 3.62
CA TYR A 115 -9.94 -5.59 3.83
C TYR A 115 -9.95 -5.19 5.32
N ALA A 116 -10.66 -5.95 6.15
CA ALA A 116 -10.67 -5.74 7.59
C ALA A 116 -9.25 -5.77 8.19
N ASP A 117 -8.39 -6.64 7.68
CA ASP A 117 -6.99 -6.74 8.14
C ASP A 117 -6.15 -5.56 7.63
N LEU A 118 -6.42 -5.09 6.40
CA LEU A 118 -5.74 -3.92 5.83
C LEU A 118 -6.01 -2.64 6.63
N THR A 119 -7.20 -2.51 7.23
CA THR A 119 -7.58 -1.33 8.01
C THR A 119 -7.27 -1.44 9.50
N ALA A 120 -6.96 -2.63 10.01
CA ALA A 120 -6.63 -2.87 11.42
C ALA A 120 -5.20 -2.45 11.81
N GLY A 121 -4.25 -2.48 10.87
CA GLY A 121 -2.80 -2.33 11.13
C GLY A 121 -2.27 -0.90 11.28
N GLY A 122 -3.13 0.11 11.18
CA GLY A 122 -2.74 1.52 11.25
C GLY A 122 -3.51 2.32 10.22
N ALA A 123 -4.36 3.22 10.69
CA ALA A 123 -5.19 3.97 9.80
C ALA A 123 -4.49 5.22 9.27
N LEU A 124 -4.29 5.24 7.96
CA LEU A 124 -3.71 6.39 7.30
C LEU A 124 -4.75 7.48 7.07
N VAL A 125 -4.33 8.73 7.11
CA VAL A 125 -5.15 9.90 6.76
C VAL A 125 -4.30 10.94 6.05
N VAL A 126 -4.88 11.60 5.05
CA VAL A 126 -4.24 12.74 4.38
C VAL A 126 -4.72 14.03 5.03
N LEU A 127 -3.82 14.77 5.66
CA LEU A 127 -4.08 16.06 6.32
C LEU A 127 -2.87 16.98 6.15
N ARG A 128 -3.09 18.29 6.11
CA ARG A 128 -2.01 19.30 6.01
C ARG A 128 -1.02 19.02 4.88
N ARG A 129 -1.52 18.45 3.78
CA ARG A 129 -0.69 18.03 2.65
C ARG A 129 0.34 16.94 2.94
N GLY A 130 0.06 16.09 3.93
CA GLY A 130 0.89 14.95 4.28
C GLY A 130 0.08 13.70 4.58
N LEU A 131 0.74 12.55 4.46
CA LEU A 131 0.24 11.26 4.91
C LEU A 131 0.62 11.05 6.37
N TRP A 132 -0.37 10.71 7.19
CA TRP A 132 -0.18 10.49 8.62
C TRP A 132 -0.72 9.13 9.04
N ILE A 133 -0.06 8.48 9.99
CA ILE A 133 -0.69 7.40 10.77
C ILE A 133 -1.50 8.05 11.90
N ALA A 134 -2.78 7.72 11.99
CA ALA A 134 -3.63 8.14 13.08
C ALA A 134 -3.43 7.20 14.29
N GLU A 135 -2.71 7.67 15.30
CA GLU A 135 -2.48 6.96 16.55
C GLU A 135 -3.34 7.52 17.69
N GLU A 136 -3.32 6.88 18.87
CA GLU A 136 -4.05 7.37 20.04
C GLU A 136 -3.52 8.73 20.54
N SER A 137 -2.23 8.98 20.35
CA SER A 137 -1.53 10.19 20.82
C SER A 137 -1.62 11.37 19.86
N GLY A 138 -1.98 11.14 18.59
CA GLY A 138 -1.99 12.16 17.55
C GLY A 138 -1.77 11.60 16.15
N LEU A 139 -1.24 12.46 15.27
CA LEU A 139 -0.81 12.08 13.93
C LEU A 139 0.70 11.82 13.97
N PHE A 140 1.13 10.66 13.47
CA PHE A 140 2.54 10.32 13.38
C PHE A 140 3.02 10.50 11.93
N GLY A 141 4.04 11.35 11.77
CA GLY A 141 4.85 11.76 10.60
C GLY A 141 6.20 11.01 10.61
N ASP A 142 6.91 10.89 9.49
CA ASP A 142 8.12 10.03 9.43
C ASP A 142 9.20 10.58 10.35
N ASP A 143 9.31 11.90 10.37
CA ASP A 143 10.19 12.72 11.19
C ASP A 143 9.44 13.64 12.17
N ALA A 144 8.11 13.57 12.19
CA ALA A 144 7.26 14.51 12.90
C ALA A 144 6.15 13.82 13.70
N HIS A 145 5.65 14.49 14.73
CA HIS A 145 4.44 14.09 15.44
C HIS A 145 3.59 15.34 15.67
N VAL A 146 2.29 15.22 15.44
CA VAL A 146 1.31 16.28 15.75
C VAL A 146 0.42 15.76 16.88
N PRO A 147 0.57 16.29 18.10
CA PRO A 147 -0.28 15.95 19.23
C PRO A 147 -1.76 16.21 18.94
N LEU A 148 -2.64 15.42 19.55
CA LEU A 148 -4.09 15.64 19.44
C LEU A 148 -4.53 17.05 19.82
N ALA A 149 -3.85 17.71 20.77
CA ALA A 149 -4.18 19.06 21.20
C ALA A 149 -4.05 20.09 20.07
N ASP A 150 -3.14 19.83 19.11
CA ASP A 150 -2.79 20.75 18.03
C ASP A 150 -3.60 20.52 16.75
N LEU A 151 -4.53 19.56 16.79
CA LEU A 151 -5.47 19.33 15.70
C LEU A 151 -6.65 20.29 15.77
N THR A 152 -6.95 20.93 14.64
CA THR A 152 -8.20 21.69 14.47
C THR A 152 -9.41 20.78 14.67
N PRO A 153 -10.61 21.32 14.95
CA PRO A 153 -11.81 20.49 15.10
C PRO A 153 -12.10 19.59 13.89
N GLY A 154 -11.86 20.09 12.67
CA GLY A 154 -12.02 19.29 11.44
C GLY A 154 -10.99 18.17 11.31
N GLU A 155 -9.73 18.45 11.59
CA GLU A 155 -8.66 17.44 11.58
C GLU A 155 -8.87 16.36 12.64
N ARG A 156 -9.39 16.73 13.82
CA ARG A 156 -9.73 15.79 14.88
C ARG A 156 -10.84 14.82 14.47
N ALA A 157 -11.84 15.31 13.73
CA ALA A 157 -12.89 14.46 13.18
C ALA A 157 -12.33 13.48 12.13
N ALA A 158 -11.46 13.97 11.24
CA ALA A 158 -10.79 13.14 10.24
C ALA A 158 -9.87 12.09 10.89
N HIS A 159 -9.08 12.46 11.90
CA HIS A 159 -8.26 11.55 12.71
C HIS A 159 -9.10 10.48 13.40
N ALA A 160 -10.20 10.87 14.06
CA ALA A 160 -11.08 9.91 14.72
C ALA A 160 -11.75 8.96 13.73
N SER A 161 -12.08 9.43 12.52
CA SER A 161 -12.57 8.58 11.44
C SER A 161 -11.49 7.62 10.96
N ALA A 162 -10.28 8.14 10.73
CA ALA A 162 -9.11 7.37 10.36
C ALA A 162 -8.93 6.19 11.32
N ARG A 163 -8.85 6.42 12.63
CA ARG A 163 -8.72 5.36 13.64
C ARG A 163 -9.73 4.20 13.55
N ARG A 164 -10.88 4.40 12.90
CA ARG A 164 -11.86 3.34 12.62
C ARG A 164 -11.68 2.73 11.23
N HIS A 165 -11.37 3.55 10.24
CA HIS A 165 -11.22 3.18 8.83
C HIS A 165 -10.15 4.04 8.17
N CYS A 166 -9.28 3.46 7.34
CA CYS A 166 -8.30 4.25 6.59
C CYS A 166 -8.98 5.34 5.72
N GLN A 167 -8.41 6.54 5.71
CA GLN A 167 -8.88 7.72 4.99
C GLN A 167 -7.80 8.28 4.04
N CYS A 168 -6.88 7.43 3.57
CA CYS A 168 -5.97 7.80 2.49
C CYS A 168 -6.70 7.76 1.13
N THR A 169 -6.17 8.45 0.12
CA THR A 169 -6.80 8.59 -1.21
C THR A 169 -7.24 7.26 -1.79
N LEU A 170 -6.38 6.23 -1.77
CA LEU A 170 -6.76 4.91 -2.27
C LEU A 170 -7.95 4.31 -1.51
N CYS A 171 -7.91 4.31 -0.18
CA CYS A 171 -8.97 3.73 0.64
C CYS A 171 -10.32 4.44 0.45
N VAL A 172 -10.29 5.77 0.22
CA VAL A 172 -11.51 6.55 -0.01
C VAL A 172 -12.05 6.44 -1.43
N ASP A 173 -11.32 5.80 -2.35
CA ASP A 173 -11.72 5.57 -3.74
C ASP A 173 -11.99 4.09 -4.07
N LEU A 174 -11.70 3.15 -3.15
CA LEU A 174 -12.03 1.73 -3.32
C LEU A 174 -13.53 1.45 -3.52
N PRO A 175 -13.95 0.45 -4.31
CA PRO A 175 -15.36 0.08 -4.41
C PRO A 175 -15.98 -0.27 -3.03
N PRO A 176 -17.26 0.08 -2.75
CA PRO A 176 -17.90 -0.17 -1.46
C PRO A 176 -17.92 -1.64 -1.03
N GLU A 177 -18.01 -2.58 -1.97
CA GLU A 177 -17.98 -4.02 -1.73
C GLU A 177 -16.63 -4.54 -1.22
N VAL A 178 -15.58 -3.73 -1.39
CA VAL A 178 -14.23 -3.99 -0.86
C VAL A 178 -14.06 -3.35 0.53
N ARG A 179 -14.92 -2.39 0.94
CA ARG A 179 -14.82 -1.64 2.21
C ARG A 179 -15.67 -2.21 3.33
#